data_AF-A0A329K3K1-F1
#
_entry.id   AF-A0A329K3K1-F1
#
_cell.length_a   1.000
_cell.length_b   1.000
_cell.length_c   1.000
_cell.angle_alpha   90.00
_cell.angle_beta   90.00
_cell.angle_gamma   90.00
#
_symmetry.space_group_name_H-M   'P 1'
#
loop_
_entity.id
_entity.type
_entity.pdbx_description
1 polymer ?
#
loop_
_entity_poly.entity_id
_entity_poly.type
_entity_poly.pdbx_seq_one_letter_code
_entity_poly.pdbx_strand_id
1 'polypeptide(L)'
;YSNVLLRSYEALSYSGQKVGFVSEKQIAAGGLSAFKLLVVPYATRVDPATLSGIKAYMEQGGRVLLIGSHALELEPHGTAQSAEERSYVFAHADKITAANWTAAQIRSFLQPILEDIAPERMLLKETATGELPYNVEWRSTEHEGRVLLNVVNYGAETVLAAAEADGNQAVRYTNLITGQVHEGGALELEPLTPYLFAVEMGADNGNGNGGEGSE
;
A
#
# COMPACT_ATOMS: atom_id res chain seq x y z
N TYR A 1 -13.94 14.13 6.77
CA TYR A 1 -12.89 13.42 7.53
C TYR A 1 -13.15 11.92 7.58
N SER A 2 -14.06 11.40 8.40
CA SER A 2 -14.20 9.95 8.66
C SER A 2 -14.43 9.09 7.40
N ASN A 3 -15.23 9.54 6.44
CA ASN A 3 -15.43 8.81 5.18
C ASN A 3 -14.16 8.75 4.32
N VAL A 4 -13.37 9.83 4.29
CA VAL A 4 -12.11 9.87 3.53
C VAL A 4 -11.06 9.00 4.18
N LEU A 5 -11.01 9.01 5.52
CA LEU A 5 -10.15 8.15 6.31
C LEU A 5 -10.43 6.67 6.02
N LEU A 6 -11.69 6.24 6.11
CA LEU A 6 -12.09 4.85 5.85
C LEU A 6 -11.75 4.42 4.42
N ARG A 7 -12.03 5.25 3.42
CA ARG A 7 -11.70 4.93 2.02
C ARG A 7 -10.19 4.87 1.77
N SER A 8 -9.41 5.71 2.44
CA SER A 8 -7.94 5.68 2.34
C SER A 8 -7.38 4.42 2.99
N TYR A 9 -7.92 4.03 4.15
CA TYR A 9 -7.56 2.79 4.83
C TYR A 9 -7.90 1.56 3.98
N GLU A 10 -9.10 1.52 3.39
CA GLU A 10 -9.54 0.45 2.48
C GLU A 10 -8.61 0.35 1.25
N ALA A 11 -8.34 1.47 0.59
CA ALA A 11 -7.45 1.52 -0.57
C ALA A 11 -6.06 0.93 -0.27
N LEU A 12 -5.45 1.31 0.86
CA LEU A 12 -4.14 0.79 1.26
C LEU A 12 -4.19 -0.67 1.70
N SER A 13 -5.24 -1.08 2.43
CA SER A 13 -5.40 -2.46 2.91
C SER A 13 -5.51 -3.45 1.74
N TYR A 14 -6.15 -3.03 0.63
CA TYR A 14 -6.25 -3.83 -0.60
C TYR A 14 -5.09 -3.61 -1.58
N SER A 15 -3.91 -3.20 -1.08
CA SER A 15 -2.68 -2.97 -1.86
C SER A 15 -1.49 -3.81 -1.39
N GLY A 16 -1.71 -4.81 -0.52
CA GLY A 16 -0.64 -5.69 -0.03
C GLY A 16 0.25 -5.09 1.06
N GLN A 17 -0.05 -3.88 1.54
CA GLN A 17 0.81 -3.11 2.43
C GLN A 17 0.32 -3.07 3.87
N LYS A 18 1.26 -3.05 4.82
CA LYS A 18 0.92 -2.87 6.22
C LYS A 18 0.52 -1.43 6.53
N VAL A 19 -0.79 -1.23 6.73
CA VAL A 19 -1.34 0.06 7.15
C VAL A 19 -1.22 0.23 8.67
N GLY A 20 -0.73 1.39 9.09
CA GLY A 20 -0.68 1.81 10.49
C GLY A 20 -1.23 3.22 10.66
N PHE A 21 -1.43 3.62 11.90
CA PHE A 21 -1.85 4.97 12.27
C PHE A 21 -0.76 5.64 13.10
N VAL A 22 -0.61 6.94 12.90
CA VAL A 22 0.28 7.79 13.67
C VAL A 22 -0.52 8.99 14.18
N SER A 23 -0.45 9.23 15.48
CA SER A 23 -1.13 10.35 16.13
C SER A 23 -0.31 11.63 16.01
N GLU A 24 -0.96 12.78 16.14
CA GLU A 24 -0.31 14.10 16.18
C GLU A 24 0.83 14.16 17.22
N LYS A 25 0.59 13.59 18.41
CA LYS A 25 1.62 13.48 19.45
C LYS A 25 2.83 12.66 19.01
N GLN A 26 2.62 11.57 18.26
CA GLN A 26 3.72 10.76 17.72
C GLN A 26 4.45 11.50 16.59
N ILE A 27 3.73 12.23 15.73
CA ILE A 27 4.32 13.05 14.68
C ILE A 27 5.25 14.11 15.30
N ALA A 28 4.78 14.84 16.31
CA ALA A 28 5.58 15.84 17.02
C ALA A 28 6.82 15.23 17.72
N ALA A 29 6.78 13.94 18.04
CA ALA A 29 7.90 13.18 18.61
C ALA A 29 8.78 12.47 17.57
N GLY A 30 8.60 12.74 16.26
CA GLY A 30 9.40 12.16 15.18
C GLY A 30 8.97 10.75 14.73
N GLY A 31 7.81 10.26 15.15
CA GLY A 31 7.32 8.91 14.85
C GLY A 31 7.04 8.61 13.37
N LEU A 32 7.12 9.62 12.49
CA LEU A 32 6.98 9.44 11.05
C LEU A 32 8.14 8.66 10.41
N SER A 33 9.31 8.57 11.07
CA SER A 33 10.46 7.81 10.56
C SER A 33 10.20 6.31 10.41
N ALA A 34 9.13 5.78 11.03
CA ALA A 34 8.71 4.39 10.90
C ALA A 34 7.90 4.11 9.61
N PHE A 35 7.59 5.14 8.82
CA PHE A 35 6.73 5.04 7.64
C PHE A 35 7.46 5.55 6.39
N LYS A 36 7.21 4.90 5.25
CA LYS A 36 7.66 5.38 3.93
C LYS A 36 6.69 6.39 3.30
N LEU A 37 5.40 6.31 3.67
CA LEU A 37 4.32 7.13 3.16
C LEU A 37 3.39 7.56 4.31
N LEU A 38 3.13 8.86 4.41
CA LEU A 38 2.05 9.40 5.24
C LEU A 38 0.87 9.79 4.34
N VAL A 39 -0.31 9.25 4.63
CA VAL A 39 -1.56 9.71 4.01
C VAL A 39 -2.30 10.61 4.99
N VAL A 40 -2.68 11.80 4.55
CA VAL A 40 -3.42 12.81 5.34
C VAL A 40 -4.85 12.96 4.77
N PRO A 41 -5.81 12.15 5.26
CA PRO A 41 -7.15 12.10 4.67
C PRO A 41 -8.07 13.20 5.22
N TYR A 42 -8.11 14.33 4.54
CA TYR A 42 -9.00 15.45 4.85
C TYR A 42 -8.90 15.96 6.29
N ALA A 43 -7.71 15.88 6.89
CA ALA A 43 -7.43 16.44 8.22
C ALA A 43 -7.31 17.96 8.10
N THR A 44 -8.41 18.68 8.25
CA THR A 44 -8.43 20.14 8.06
C THR A 44 -7.84 20.90 9.23
N ARG A 45 -7.85 20.31 10.42
CA ARG A 45 -7.34 20.86 11.68
C ARG A 45 -6.28 19.94 12.27
N VAL A 46 -5.12 20.49 12.59
CA VAL A 46 -4.01 19.80 13.28
C VAL A 46 -3.29 20.78 14.19
N ASP A 47 -2.56 20.31 15.20
CA ASP A 47 -1.63 21.13 15.98
C ASP A 47 -0.51 21.70 15.09
N PRO A 48 -0.02 22.93 15.33
CA PRO A 48 1.10 23.50 14.56
C PRO A 48 2.34 22.59 14.53
N ALA A 49 2.66 21.95 15.67
CA ALA A 49 3.76 21.01 15.76
C ALA A 49 3.60 19.78 14.84
N THR A 50 2.36 19.38 14.53
CA THR A 50 2.06 18.33 13.56
C THR A 50 2.46 18.78 12.15
N LEU A 51 2.12 20.00 11.75
CA LEU A 51 2.47 20.54 10.44
C LEU A 51 4.00 20.66 10.28
N SER A 52 4.69 21.22 11.29
CA SER A 52 6.15 21.27 11.30
C SER A 52 6.79 19.88 11.24
N GLY A 53 6.23 18.90 11.96
CA GLY A 53 6.70 17.51 11.93
C GLY A 53 6.53 16.83 10.56
N ILE A 54 5.41 17.10 9.87
CA ILE A 54 5.18 16.62 8.50
C ILE A 54 6.20 17.25 7.53
N LYS A 55 6.42 18.57 7.62
CA LYS A 55 7.44 19.27 6.81
C LYS A 55 8.82 18.66 7.01
N ALA A 56 9.24 18.48 8.26
CA ALA A 56 10.55 17.88 8.59
C ALA A 56 10.70 16.44 8.07
N TYR A 57 9.63 15.65 8.12
CA TYR A 57 9.61 14.30 7.53
C TYR A 57 9.79 14.33 6.01
N MET A 58 9.16 15.28 5.31
CA MET A 58 9.34 15.45 3.86
C MET A 58 10.76 15.90 3.49
N GLU A 59 11.34 16.81 4.28
CA GLU A 59 12.73 17.25 4.11
C GLU A 59 13.75 16.10 4.26
N GLN A 60 13.38 15.03 4.97
CA GLN A 60 14.18 13.82 5.15
C GLN A 60 13.91 12.74 4.08
N GLY A 61 13.13 13.07 3.04
CA GLY A 61 12.79 12.15 1.95
C GLY A 61 11.50 11.35 2.17
N GLY A 62 10.77 11.64 3.25
CA GLY A 62 9.46 11.04 3.50
C GLY A 62 8.41 11.46 2.48
N ARG A 63 7.61 10.51 1.99
CA ARG A 63 6.55 10.79 1.02
C ARG A 63 5.22 11.10 1.71
N VAL A 64 4.47 12.08 1.21
CA VAL A 64 3.18 12.50 1.76
C VAL A 64 2.13 12.54 0.66
N LEU A 65 0.95 11.98 0.93
CA LEU A 65 -0.26 12.12 0.14
C LEU A 65 -1.30 12.93 0.90
N LEU A 66 -1.72 14.06 0.34
CA LEU A 66 -2.83 14.86 0.85
C LEU A 66 -4.12 14.52 0.10
N ILE A 67 -5.21 14.32 0.84
CA ILE A 67 -6.54 14.15 0.25
C ILE A 67 -7.46 15.27 0.73
N GLY A 68 -7.86 16.14 -0.20
CA GLY A 68 -8.65 17.34 0.03
C GLY A 68 -7.86 18.63 0.00
N SER A 69 -8.41 19.65 -0.67
CA SER A 69 -7.81 21.00 -0.75
C SER A 69 -7.64 21.71 0.59
N HIS A 70 -8.46 21.37 1.58
CA HIS A 70 -8.48 21.97 2.92
C HIS A 70 -7.64 21.21 3.95
N ALA A 71 -6.85 20.21 3.54
CA ALA A 71 -5.96 19.52 4.46
C ALA A 71 -4.96 20.52 5.11
N LEU A 72 -4.67 20.31 6.39
CA LEU A 72 -3.68 21.06 7.17
C LEU A 72 -3.88 22.59 7.13
N GLU A 73 -5.11 23.06 7.00
CA GLU A 73 -5.43 24.49 6.82
C GLU A 73 -5.50 25.25 8.14
N LEU A 74 -6.01 24.60 9.18
CA LEU A 74 -6.37 25.24 10.43
C LEU A 74 -5.65 24.60 11.62
N GLU A 75 -5.45 25.40 12.66
CA GLU A 75 -5.10 24.94 14.00
C GLU A 75 -6.36 24.41 14.72
N PRO A 76 -6.25 23.74 15.88
CA PRO A 76 -7.43 23.16 16.56
C PRO A 76 -8.54 24.18 16.86
N HIS A 77 -8.15 25.40 17.23
CA HIS A 77 -9.08 26.50 17.53
C HIS A 77 -9.54 27.30 16.29
N GLY A 78 -9.14 26.90 15.07
CA GLY A 78 -9.69 27.45 13.82
C GLY A 78 -9.00 28.72 13.31
N THR A 79 -7.85 29.10 13.87
CA THR A 79 -6.90 30.02 13.24
C THR A 79 -6.23 29.33 12.05
N ALA A 80 -5.75 30.13 11.11
CA ALA A 80 -4.98 29.62 9.98
C ALA A 80 -3.63 29.05 10.44
N GLN A 81 -3.23 27.94 9.82
CA GLN A 81 -1.88 27.39 9.97
C GLN A 81 -0.81 28.31 9.38
N SER A 82 0.46 28.01 9.69
CA SER A 82 1.60 28.64 9.03
C SER A 82 1.47 28.54 7.51
N ALA A 83 1.30 29.70 6.85
CA ALA A 83 1.15 29.74 5.40
C ALA A 83 2.41 29.23 4.69
N GLU A 84 3.59 29.50 5.25
CA GLU A 84 4.88 29.04 4.73
C GLU A 84 4.98 27.52 4.76
N GLU A 85 4.78 26.90 5.92
CA GLU A 85 4.93 25.45 6.08
C GLU A 85 3.85 24.70 5.30
N ARG A 86 2.60 25.19 5.33
CA ARG A 86 1.51 24.57 4.56
C ARG A 86 1.79 24.64 3.06
N SER A 87 2.30 25.77 2.57
CA SER A 87 2.66 25.92 1.15
C SER A 87 3.78 24.97 0.75
N TYR A 88 4.78 24.79 1.62
CA TYR A 88 5.83 23.80 1.42
C TYR A 88 5.25 22.37 1.31
N VAL A 89 4.42 21.95 2.27
CA VAL A 89 3.84 20.59 2.26
C VAL A 89 2.99 20.38 1.01
N PHE A 90 2.14 21.34 0.63
CA PHE A 90 1.32 21.23 -0.58
C PHE A 90 2.14 21.26 -1.88
N ALA A 91 3.28 21.95 -1.91
CA ALA A 91 4.14 21.99 -3.10
C ALA A 91 4.85 20.65 -3.34
N HIS A 92 5.18 19.91 -2.28
CA HIS A 92 6.00 18.69 -2.36
C HIS A 92 5.22 17.38 -2.20
N ALA A 93 3.96 17.43 -1.74
CA ALA A 93 3.13 16.24 -1.57
C ALA A 93 2.42 15.81 -2.86
N ASP A 94 2.16 14.50 -2.97
CA ASP A 94 1.13 13.98 -3.87
C ASP A 94 -0.25 14.46 -3.40
N LYS A 95 -1.18 14.72 -4.33
CA LYS A 95 -2.45 15.38 -4.01
C LYS A 95 -3.64 14.77 -4.74
N ILE A 96 -4.66 14.42 -3.97
CA ILE A 96 -6.02 14.19 -4.47
C ILE A 96 -6.88 15.34 -3.99
N THR A 97 -7.26 16.27 -4.89
CA THR A 97 -8.01 17.48 -4.49
C THR A 97 -9.42 17.16 -4.02
N ALA A 98 -10.07 16.17 -4.64
CA ALA A 98 -11.48 15.87 -4.40
C ALA A 98 -11.66 14.87 -3.25
N ALA A 99 -12.35 15.28 -2.20
CA ALA A 99 -12.61 14.45 -1.03
C ALA A 99 -13.69 13.36 -1.25
N ASN A 100 -14.32 13.31 -2.44
CA ASN A 100 -15.38 12.38 -2.77
C ASN A 100 -14.90 11.12 -3.52
N TRP A 101 -13.60 11.00 -3.80
CA TRP A 101 -13.03 9.82 -4.45
C TRP A 101 -13.39 8.53 -3.70
N THR A 102 -13.65 7.47 -4.45
CA THR A 102 -13.87 6.13 -3.91
C THR A 102 -12.55 5.51 -3.47
N ALA A 103 -12.59 4.46 -2.63
CA ALA A 103 -11.40 3.72 -2.25
C ALA A 103 -10.68 3.11 -3.47
N ALA A 104 -11.41 2.60 -4.47
CA ALA A 104 -10.84 2.16 -5.74
C ALA A 104 -10.06 3.25 -6.47
N GLN A 105 -10.61 4.47 -6.59
CA GLN A 105 -9.91 5.59 -7.23
C GLN A 105 -8.65 6.01 -6.44
N ILE A 106 -8.74 6.05 -5.11
CA ILE A 106 -7.59 6.32 -4.25
C ILE A 106 -6.52 5.24 -4.43
N ARG A 107 -6.92 3.96 -4.54
CA ARG A 107 -5.99 2.84 -4.74
C ARG A 107 -5.27 2.94 -6.07
N SER A 108 -5.99 3.19 -7.17
CA SER A 108 -5.39 3.37 -8.49
C SER A 108 -4.35 4.50 -8.51
N PHE A 109 -4.60 5.59 -7.76
CA PHE A 109 -3.65 6.69 -7.63
C PHE A 109 -2.44 6.33 -6.74
N LEU A 110 -2.66 5.56 -5.68
CA LEU A 110 -1.59 5.08 -4.80
C LEU A 110 -0.68 4.05 -5.48
N GLN A 111 -1.18 3.31 -6.47
CA GLN A 111 -0.41 2.23 -7.08
C GLN A 111 0.98 2.65 -7.59
N PRO A 112 1.13 3.68 -8.44
CA PRO A 112 2.46 4.14 -8.86
C PRO A 112 3.32 4.68 -7.70
N ILE A 113 2.69 5.23 -6.66
CA ILE A 113 3.40 5.67 -5.44
C ILE A 113 4.00 4.47 -4.71
N LEU A 114 3.21 3.40 -4.56
CA LEU A 114 3.64 2.17 -3.89
C LEU A 114 4.69 1.41 -4.71
N GLU A 115 4.64 1.46 -6.04
CA GLU A 115 5.68 0.92 -6.93
C GLU A 115 7.01 1.61 -6.75
N ASP A 116 7.01 2.92 -6.55
CA ASP A 116 8.22 3.69 -6.30
C ASP A 116 8.82 3.43 -4.90
N ILE A 117 8.00 3.43 -3.85
CA ILE A 117 8.51 3.34 -2.47
C ILE A 117 8.66 1.90 -1.93
N ALA A 118 8.00 0.94 -2.56
CA ALA A 118 8.00 -0.48 -2.19
C ALA A 118 7.90 -1.37 -3.45
N PRO A 119 8.91 -1.31 -4.36
CA PRO A 119 8.95 -2.13 -5.57
C PRO A 119 8.99 -3.64 -5.27
N GLU A 120 9.58 -4.04 -4.15
CA GLU A 120 9.78 -5.42 -3.70
C GLU A 120 8.50 -6.10 -3.15
N ARG A 121 7.37 -5.39 -3.15
CA ARG A 121 6.15 -5.89 -2.50
C ARG A 121 5.53 -7.05 -3.27
N MET A 122 5.00 -8.03 -2.54
CA MET A 122 4.14 -9.05 -3.10
C MET A 122 2.85 -8.42 -3.65
N LEU A 123 2.59 -8.65 -4.93
CA LEU A 123 1.34 -8.35 -5.60
C LEU A 123 0.48 -9.60 -5.66
N LEU A 124 -0.83 -9.39 -5.67
CA LEU A 124 -1.81 -10.42 -5.98
C LEU A 124 -2.61 -9.87 -7.15
N LYS A 125 -2.60 -10.52 -8.31
CA LYS A 125 -3.24 -10.04 -9.54
C LYS A 125 -4.31 -11.02 -9.99
N GLU A 126 -5.47 -10.52 -10.41
CA GLU A 126 -6.48 -11.34 -11.08
C GLU A 126 -5.90 -11.92 -12.37
N THR A 127 -6.08 -13.22 -12.58
CA THR A 127 -5.49 -13.90 -13.74
C THR A 127 -6.11 -13.47 -15.06
N ALA A 128 -7.38 -13.06 -15.05
CA ALA A 128 -8.11 -12.65 -16.25
C ALA A 128 -7.70 -11.25 -16.75
N THR A 129 -7.40 -10.32 -15.84
CA THR A 129 -7.15 -8.90 -16.19
C THR A 129 -5.71 -8.46 -15.97
N GLY A 130 -4.95 -9.17 -15.12
CA GLY A 130 -3.63 -8.74 -14.65
C GLY A 130 -3.69 -7.56 -13.67
N GLU A 131 -4.89 -7.11 -13.28
CA GLU A 131 -5.09 -6.03 -12.33
C GLU A 131 -5.12 -6.57 -10.89
N LEU A 132 -4.89 -5.68 -9.92
CA LEU A 132 -5.06 -6.04 -8.51
C LEU A 132 -6.56 -6.29 -8.23
N PRO A 133 -6.95 -7.41 -7.58
CA PRO A 133 -8.35 -7.65 -7.24
C PRO A 133 -8.84 -6.61 -6.23
N TYR A 134 -10.06 -6.12 -6.43
CA TYR A 134 -10.72 -5.25 -5.45
C TYR A 134 -11.42 -6.09 -4.38
N ASN A 135 -11.50 -5.59 -3.13
CA ASN A 135 -12.01 -6.31 -1.94
C ASN A 135 -11.18 -7.50 -1.45
N VAL A 136 -10.01 -7.77 -2.04
CA VAL A 136 -9.09 -8.78 -1.51
C VAL A 136 -8.02 -8.08 -0.70
N GLU A 137 -7.94 -8.40 0.59
CA GLU A 137 -6.83 -7.99 1.45
C GLU A 137 -5.78 -9.09 1.45
N TRP A 138 -4.52 -8.71 1.26
CA TRP A 138 -3.40 -9.61 1.45
C TRP A 138 -2.24 -8.94 2.17
N ARG A 139 -1.40 -9.76 2.81
CA ARG A 139 -0.12 -9.36 3.42
C ARG A 139 0.89 -10.46 3.19
N SER A 140 2.14 -10.07 2.97
CA SER A 140 3.24 -11.02 2.86
C SER A 140 4.34 -10.73 3.87
N THR A 141 5.09 -11.77 4.20
CA THR A 141 6.32 -11.67 5.00
C THR A 141 7.20 -12.88 4.73
N GLU A 142 8.49 -12.76 4.98
CA GLU A 142 9.39 -13.91 5.01
C GLU A 142 9.48 -14.48 6.43
N HIS A 143 9.39 -15.80 6.55
CA HIS A 143 9.55 -16.51 7.80
C HIS A 143 10.34 -17.80 7.57
N GLU A 144 11.49 -17.94 8.24
CA GLU A 144 12.37 -19.11 8.10
C GLU A 144 12.76 -19.44 6.64
N GLY A 145 13.04 -18.41 5.84
CA GLY A 145 13.39 -18.56 4.42
C GLY A 145 12.22 -18.90 3.49
N ARG A 146 10.97 -18.81 3.98
CA ARG A 146 9.76 -19.04 3.19
C ARG A 146 8.93 -17.78 3.11
N VAL A 147 8.36 -17.53 1.93
CA VAL A 147 7.37 -16.46 1.76
C VAL A 147 6.03 -16.95 2.30
N LEU A 148 5.49 -16.21 3.26
CA LEU A 148 4.15 -16.39 3.76
C LEU A 148 3.22 -15.33 3.16
N LEU A 149 2.02 -15.74 2.76
CA LEU A 149 1.00 -14.89 2.19
C LEU A 149 -0.33 -15.13 2.91
N ASN A 150 -0.78 -14.14 3.69
CA ASN A 150 -2.12 -14.12 4.27
C ASN A 150 -3.07 -13.43 3.29
N VAL A 151 -4.23 -14.03 3.01
CA VAL A 151 -5.21 -13.50 2.05
C VAL A 151 -6.63 -13.69 2.59
N VAL A 152 -7.47 -12.69 2.40
CA VAL A 152 -8.92 -12.78 2.61
C VAL A 152 -9.63 -12.05 1.48
N ASN A 153 -10.58 -12.72 0.83
CA ASN A 153 -11.49 -12.09 -0.13
C ASN A 153 -12.73 -11.58 0.62
N TYR A 154 -12.89 -10.28 0.79
CA TYR A 154 -14.08 -9.67 1.38
C TYR A 154 -15.19 -9.39 0.36
N GLY A 155 -14.98 -9.72 -0.92
CA GLY A 155 -15.97 -9.64 -1.98
C GLY A 155 -17.03 -10.75 -1.87
N ALA A 156 -18.08 -10.62 -2.67
CA ALA A 156 -19.18 -11.59 -2.74
C ALA A 156 -18.90 -12.76 -3.69
N GLU A 157 -17.94 -12.60 -4.61
CA GLU A 157 -17.63 -13.55 -5.67
C GLU A 157 -16.24 -14.15 -5.45
N THR A 158 -16.04 -15.39 -5.89
CA THR A 158 -14.72 -16.03 -5.91
C THR A 158 -13.79 -15.26 -6.86
N VAL A 159 -12.55 -15.05 -6.41
CA VAL A 159 -11.50 -14.39 -7.21
C VAL A 159 -10.44 -15.41 -7.59
N LEU A 160 -10.07 -15.45 -8.88
CA LEU A 160 -8.94 -16.23 -9.36
C LEU A 160 -7.72 -15.30 -9.50
N ALA A 161 -6.71 -15.48 -8.64
CA ALA A 161 -5.56 -14.58 -8.59
C ALA A 161 -4.21 -15.31 -8.50
N ALA A 162 -3.14 -14.65 -8.93
CA ALA A 162 -1.76 -15.14 -8.85
C ALA A 162 -0.89 -14.16 -8.06
N ALA A 163 -0.02 -14.70 -7.21
CA ALA A 163 0.98 -13.94 -6.47
C ALA A 163 2.20 -13.67 -7.35
N GLU A 164 2.72 -12.45 -7.28
CA GLU A 164 3.88 -11.99 -8.06
C GLU A 164 4.78 -11.11 -7.18
N ALA A 165 6.09 -11.36 -7.21
CA ALA A 165 7.08 -10.52 -6.55
C ALA A 165 8.37 -10.51 -7.39
N ASP A 166 8.99 -9.34 -7.53
CA ASP A 166 10.24 -9.15 -8.29
C ASP A 166 10.18 -9.71 -9.73
N GLY A 167 9.02 -9.58 -10.39
CA GLY A 167 8.77 -10.10 -11.73
C GLY A 167 8.58 -11.62 -11.81
N ASN A 168 8.77 -12.34 -10.71
CA ASN A 168 8.53 -13.78 -10.62
C ASN A 168 7.09 -14.07 -10.22
N GLN A 169 6.49 -15.06 -10.86
CA GLN A 169 5.17 -15.56 -10.47
C GLN A 169 5.32 -16.73 -9.50
N ALA A 170 4.39 -16.86 -8.57
CA ALA A 170 4.26 -18.07 -7.77
C ALA A 170 3.95 -19.26 -8.67
N VAL A 171 4.52 -20.42 -8.33
CA VAL A 171 4.31 -21.68 -9.05
C VAL A 171 3.60 -22.72 -8.20
N ARG A 172 3.53 -22.50 -6.89
CA ARG A 172 2.92 -23.42 -5.95
C ARG A 172 2.58 -22.73 -4.64
N TYR A 173 1.49 -23.18 -4.02
CA TYR A 173 1.01 -22.69 -2.74
C TYR A 173 0.68 -23.86 -1.82
N THR A 174 1.07 -23.74 -0.56
CA THR A 174 0.62 -24.67 0.50
C THR A 174 -0.24 -23.90 1.49
N ASN A 175 -1.53 -24.22 1.57
CA ASN A 175 -2.41 -23.65 2.59
C ASN A 175 -2.03 -24.22 3.96
N LEU A 176 -1.46 -23.38 4.82
CA LEU A 176 -0.98 -23.75 6.15
C LEU A 176 -2.12 -23.96 7.17
N ILE A 177 -3.35 -23.55 6.84
CA ILE A 177 -4.54 -23.80 7.68
C ILE A 177 -5.09 -25.21 7.42
N THR A 178 -5.18 -25.63 6.15
CA THR A 178 -5.80 -26.90 5.76
C THR A 178 -4.79 -28.00 5.41
N GLY A 179 -3.53 -27.65 5.15
CA GLY A 179 -2.49 -28.55 4.64
C GLY A 179 -2.61 -28.84 3.13
N GLN A 180 -3.58 -28.26 2.43
CA GLN A 180 -3.77 -28.50 1.00
C GLN A 180 -2.68 -27.81 0.17
N VAL A 181 -2.19 -28.52 -0.84
CA VAL A 181 -1.24 -28.02 -1.81
C VAL A 181 -1.97 -27.68 -3.10
N HIS A 182 -1.70 -26.50 -3.63
CA HIS A 182 -2.14 -26.06 -4.94
C HIS A 182 -0.91 -25.94 -5.84
N GLU A 183 -0.86 -26.76 -6.89
CA GLU A 183 0.18 -26.70 -7.93
C GLU A 183 -0.29 -25.74 -9.03
N GLY A 184 0.62 -24.89 -9.52
CA GLY A 184 0.31 -23.84 -10.50
C GLY A 184 0.28 -22.44 -9.88
N GLY A 185 0.23 -21.42 -10.74
CA GLY A 185 0.38 -20.02 -10.31
C GLY A 185 -0.89 -19.31 -9.87
N ALA A 186 -2.07 -19.87 -10.17
CA ALA A 186 -3.35 -19.26 -9.81
C ALA A 186 -3.91 -19.85 -8.50
N LEU A 187 -4.75 -19.10 -7.80
CA LEU A 187 -5.45 -19.49 -6.58
C LEU A 187 -6.91 -19.06 -6.69
N GLU A 188 -7.82 -19.96 -6.35
CA GLU A 188 -9.22 -19.61 -6.12
C GLU A 188 -9.39 -19.11 -4.68
N LEU A 189 -9.86 -17.87 -4.54
CA LEU A 189 -10.07 -17.20 -3.27
C LEU A 189 -11.56 -17.03 -3.04
N GLU A 190 -12.13 -17.90 -2.22
CA GLU A 190 -13.55 -17.89 -1.90
C GLU A 190 -13.92 -16.68 -1.01
N PRO A 191 -15.14 -16.14 -1.14
CA PRO A 191 -15.67 -15.11 -0.26
C PRO A 191 -15.54 -15.45 1.22
N LEU A 192 -15.04 -14.49 2.00
CA LEU A 192 -14.90 -14.53 3.46
C LEU A 192 -14.09 -15.71 4.01
N THR A 193 -13.29 -16.37 3.17
CA THR A 193 -12.41 -17.46 3.60
C THR A 193 -11.00 -16.91 3.87
N PRO A 194 -10.46 -17.08 5.08
CA PRO A 194 -9.07 -16.74 5.36
C PRO A 194 -8.13 -17.82 4.86
N TYR A 195 -7.05 -17.39 4.22
CA TYR A 195 -5.98 -18.25 3.76
C TYR A 195 -4.65 -17.78 4.34
N LEU A 196 -3.81 -18.75 4.71
CA LEU A 196 -2.39 -18.51 4.98
C LEU A 196 -1.60 -19.49 4.12
N PHE A 197 -0.87 -18.98 3.14
CA PHE A 197 -0.07 -19.78 2.22
C PHE A 197 1.42 -19.69 2.54
N ALA A 198 2.13 -20.81 2.48
CA ALA A 198 3.53 -20.79 2.08
C ALA A 198 3.58 -20.75 0.55
N VAL A 199 4.33 -19.80 0.00
CA VAL A 199 4.40 -19.53 -1.44
C VAL A 199 5.77 -19.93 -1.96
N GLU A 200 5.78 -20.70 -3.04
CA GLU A 200 6.99 -21.01 -3.80
C GLU A 200 6.97 -20.20 -5.10
N MET A 201 7.96 -19.32 -5.27
CA MET A 201 8.13 -18.50 -6.46
C MET A 201 8.84 -19.29 -7.56
N GLY A 202 8.47 -19.06 -8.81
CA GLY A 202 9.23 -19.55 -9.95
C GLY A 202 10.63 -18.94 -9.98
N ALA A 203 11.60 -19.69 -10.53
CA ALA A 203 12.92 -19.15 -10.77
C ALA A 203 12.86 -18.07 -11.86
N ASP A 204 13.62 -16.99 -11.65
CA ASP A 204 13.85 -15.97 -12.66
C ASP A 204 14.57 -16.63 -13.85
N ASN A 205 13.85 -16.82 -14.96
CA ASN A 205 14.47 -17.17 -16.23
C ASN A 205 15.11 -15.90 -16.81
N GLY A 206 16.04 -15.31 -16.05
CA GLY A 206 16.88 -14.23 -16.51
C GLY A 206 17.56 -14.69 -17.78
N ASN A 207 17.20 -14.07 -18.89
CA ASN A 207 17.73 -14.35 -20.21
C ASN A 207 19.24 -14.09 -20.16
N GLY A 208 19.99 -15.13 -19.82
CA GLY A 208 21.44 -15.18 -19.90
C GLY A 208 21.79 -15.09 -21.38
N ASN A 209 21.94 -13.87 -21.88
CA ASN A 209 22.59 -13.62 -23.15
C ASN A 209 24.09 -13.89 -22.94
N GLY A 210 24.42 -15.18 -22.79
CA GLY A 210 25.76 -15.69 -22.94
C GLY A 210 26.14 -15.47 -24.40
N GLY A 211 26.83 -14.36 -24.65
CA GLY A 211 27.55 -14.16 -25.90
C GLY A 211 28.67 -15.18 -25.99
N GLU A 212 28.34 -16.41 -26.39
CA GLU A 212 29.27 -17.28 -27.08
C GLU A 212 29.42 -16.73 -28.50
N GLY A 213 30.52 -16.01 -28.69
CA GLY A 213 31.02 -15.61 -30.00
C GLY A 213 32.50 -15.96 -30.08
N SER A 214 32.78 -17.26 -30.19
CA SER A 214 34.04 -17.81 -30.67
C SER A 214 34.03 -17.81 -32.20
N GLU A 215 34.95 -17.05 -32.80
CA GLU A 215 35.91 -17.39 -33.88
C GLU A 215 36.47 -16.12 -34.53
#